data_AF-A0A6A8LQ48-F1
#
_entry.id   AF-A0A6A8LQ48-F1
#
_cell.length_a   1.000
_cell.length_b   1.000
_cell.length_c   1.000
_cell.angle_alpha   90.00
_cell.angle_beta   90.00
_cell.angle_gamma   90.00
#
_symmetry.space_group_name_H-M   'P 1'
#
loop_
_entity.id
_entity.type
_entity.pdbx_description
1 polymer ?
#
loop_
_entity_poly.entity_id
_entity_poly.type
_entity_poly.pdbx_seq_one_letter_code
_entity_poly.pdbx_strand_id
1 'polypeptide(L)'
;KGTKDFRDLPKKGVQYLELRMLDLDPSSSVGVRTGTLRFIRLLSSYFIMHPALKADEVDQVLSKADEMNEDVSVELPTDQCKYQNKDRAFIKSLERFANQIQLGPEYQEILEDLEDRVENPKTTPSAKLLNYVENNSLEKYALRRAKRYQEAALESIYQFRGFEDDAPMSEEDLKRELFYGNWEVQ
;
A
#
# COMPACT_ATOMS: atom_id res chain seq x y z
N LYS A 1 6.22 15.99 10.04
CA LYS A 1 4.77 16.18 10.32
C LYS A 1 4.31 17.41 9.56
N GLY A 2 3.22 17.28 8.79
CA GLY A 2 2.66 18.38 7.99
C GLY A 2 2.14 19.54 8.85
N THR A 3 1.51 20.52 8.20
CA THR A 3 0.97 21.73 8.83
C THR A 3 0.07 21.38 10.02
N LYS A 4 0.50 21.72 11.25
CA LYS A 4 -0.22 21.37 12.50
C LYS A 4 -1.54 22.14 12.68
N ASP A 5 -1.68 23.27 12.00
CA ASP A 5 -2.88 24.11 12.02
C ASP A 5 -3.50 24.17 10.62
N PHE A 6 -4.71 23.64 10.46
CA PHE A 6 -5.42 23.63 9.18
C PHE A 6 -5.65 25.04 8.61
N ARG A 7 -5.70 26.08 9.46
CA ARG A 7 -5.89 27.48 9.05
C ARG A 7 -4.68 28.03 8.29
N ASP A 8 -3.51 27.40 8.43
CA ASP A 8 -2.31 27.79 7.71
C ASP A 8 -2.21 27.16 6.31
N LEU A 9 -3.07 26.18 5.96
CA LEU A 9 -3.03 25.50 4.66
C LEU A 9 -3.12 26.46 3.47
N PRO A 10 -3.99 27.50 3.44
CA PRO A 10 -4.02 28.44 2.33
C PRO A 10 -2.72 29.24 2.17
N LYS A 11 -1.94 29.40 3.25
CA LYS A 11 -0.68 30.17 3.24
C LYS A 11 0.54 29.30 2.95
N LYS A 12 0.57 28.08 3.49
CA LYS A 12 1.73 27.17 3.45
C LYS A 12 1.58 26.06 2.40
N GLY A 13 0.39 25.88 1.83
CA GLY A 13 0.09 24.78 0.92
C GLY A 13 0.04 23.42 1.60
N VAL A 14 -0.26 22.40 0.80
CA VAL A 14 -0.21 20.99 1.21
C VAL A 14 1.20 20.46 0.98
N GLN A 15 1.85 19.94 2.03
CA GLN A 15 3.22 19.41 1.93
C GLN A 15 3.29 17.97 1.44
N TYR A 16 2.36 17.13 1.90
CA TYR A 16 2.21 15.73 1.49
C TYR A 16 0.79 15.25 1.79
N LEU A 17 0.42 14.12 1.20
CA LEU A 17 -0.80 13.38 1.50
C LEU A 17 -0.45 12.11 2.28
N GLU A 18 -1.23 11.83 3.32
CA GLU A 18 -1.09 10.59 4.11
C GLU A 18 -2.25 9.66 3.78
N LEU A 19 -1.93 8.51 3.20
CA LEU A 19 -2.91 7.48 2.85
C LEU A 19 -2.98 6.45 3.97
N ARG A 20 -4.19 6.20 4.50
CA ARG A 20 -4.43 5.31 5.66
C ARG A 20 -5.35 4.13 5.36
N MET A 21 -5.68 3.88 4.09
CA MET A 21 -6.60 2.81 3.68
C MET A 21 -5.95 1.43 3.59
N LEU A 22 -4.64 1.30 3.83
CA LEU A 22 -3.94 0.02 3.67
C LEU A 22 -3.95 -0.77 4.96
N ASP A 23 -4.51 -1.97 4.89
CA ASP A 23 -4.27 -2.99 5.91
C ASP A 23 -2.87 -3.57 5.80
N LEU A 24 -2.36 -4.08 6.91
CA LEU A 24 -1.07 -4.78 6.95
C LEU A 24 -1.17 -6.08 6.15
N ASP A 25 -0.22 -6.31 5.24
CA ASP A 25 -0.06 -7.58 4.54
C ASP A 25 0.70 -8.59 5.43
N PRO A 26 0.04 -9.61 6.00
CA PRO A 26 0.69 -10.58 6.89
C PRO A 26 1.64 -11.54 6.16
N SER A 27 1.67 -11.47 4.82
CA SER A 27 2.60 -12.20 3.98
C SER A 27 3.89 -11.41 3.69
N SER A 28 3.98 -10.15 4.11
CA SER A 28 5.21 -9.32 4.13
C SER A 28 5.76 -9.15 5.55
N SER A 29 7.08 -9.26 5.73
CA SER A 29 7.74 -9.03 7.03
C SER A 29 7.69 -7.58 7.50
N VAL A 30 7.53 -6.65 6.57
CA VAL A 30 7.43 -5.20 6.82
C VAL A 30 5.99 -4.68 6.68
N GLY A 31 5.01 -5.58 6.56
CA GLY A 31 3.58 -5.23 6.49
C GLY A 31 3.10 -4.68 5.15
N VAL A 32 3.97 -4.45 4.17
CA VAL A 32 3.62 -4.02 2.80
C VAL A 32 4.57 -4.62 1.77
N ARG A 33 4.10 -4.81 0.53
CA ARG A 33 4.92 -5.29 -0.60
C ARG A 33 5.29 -4.16 -1.54
N THR A 34 6.45 -4.29 -2.19
CA THR A 34 6.90 -3.34 -3.22
C THR A 34 5.87 -3.16 -4.35
N GLY A 35 5.20 -4.23 -4.77
CA GLY A 35 4.12 -4.16 -5.77
C GLY A 35 2.97 -3.25 -5.32
N THR A 36 2.54 -3.33 -4.06
CA THR A 36 1.52 -2.44 -3.48
C THR A 36 1.96 -0.98 -3.53
N LEU A 37 3.22 -0.68 -3.16
CA LEU A 37 3.74 0.69 -3.18
C LEU A 37 3.83 1.24 -4.60
N ARG A 38 4.27 0.42 -5.57
CA ARG A 38 4.30 0.78 -6.99
C ARG A 38 2.89 1.03 -7.53
N PHE A 39 1.90 0.23 -7.15
CA PHE A 39 0.50 0.48 -7.51
C PHE A 39 -0.01 1.83 -6.97
N ILE A 40 0.27 2.14 -5.70
CA ILE A 40 -0.11 3.44 -5.11
C ILE A 40 0.58 4.60 -5.84
N ARG A 41 1.85 4.43 -6.22
CA ARG A 41 2.59 5.42 -7.02
C ARG A 41 1.97 5.60 -8.40
N LEU A 42 1.54 4.51 -9.05
CA LEU A 42 0.83 4.57 -10.32
C LEU A 42 -0.50 5.32 -10.18
N LEU A 43 -1.32 4.99 -9.18
CA LEU A 43 -2.57 5.70 -8.87
C LEU A 43 -2.34 7.19 -8.61
N SER A 44 -1.34 7.52 -7.79
CA SER A 44 -1.02 8.91 -7.46
C SER A 44 -0.61 9.68 -8.71
N SER A 45 0.24 9.09 -9.56
CA SER A 45 0.64 9.68 -10.84
C SER A 45 -0.55 9.86 -11.78
N TYR A 46 -1.43 8.86 -11.84
CA TYR A 46 -2.65 8.90 -12.63
C TYR A 46 -3.54 10.07 -12.20
N PHE A 47 -3.89 10.17 -10.91
CA PHE A 47 -4.78 11.22 -10.42
C PHE A 47 -4.18 12.64 -10.54
N ILE A 48 -2.88 12.82 -10.32
CA ILE A 48 -2.22 14.13 -10.50
C ILE A 48 -2.27 14.60 -11.96
N MET A 49 -2.20 13.66 -12.91
CA MET A 49 -2.20 13.95 -14.34
C MET A 49 -3.61 14.02 -14.94
N HIS A 50 -4.66 13.78 -14.14
CA HIS A 50 -6.05 13.87 -14.60
C HIS A 50 -6.71 15.17 -14.13
N PRO A 51 -7.68 15.70 -14.90
CA PRO A 51 -8.43 16.88 -14.48
C PRO A 51 -9.09 16.66 -13.12
N ALA A 52 -9.03 17.68 -12.26
CA ALA A 52 -9.76 17.68 -11.00
C ALA A 52 -11.28 17.61 -11.26
N LEU A 53 -12.00 17.06 -10.30
CA LEU A 53 -13.47 17.13 -10.26
C LEU A 53 -13.92 18.59 -10.19
N LYS A 54 -15.09 18.88 -10.78
CA LYS A 54 -15.72 20.18 -10.56
C LYS A 54 -16.17 20.28 -9.12
N ALA A 55 -16.05 21.48 -8.52
CA ALA A 55 -16.31 21.68 -7.10
C ALA A 55 -17.74 21.28 -6.68
N ASP A 56 -18.72 21.44 -7.56
CA ASP A 56 -20.12 21.07 -7.36
C ASP A 56 -20.41 19.56 -7.48
N GLU A 57 -19.48 18.80 -8.05
CA GLU A 57 -19.60 17.33 -8.20
C GLU A 57 -18.93 16.57 -7.05
N VAL A 58 -18.03 17.22 -6.27
CA VAL A 58 -17.18 16.57 -5.26
C VAL A 58 -18.01 15.79 -4.23
N ASP A 59 -18.96 16.44 -3.57
CA ASP A 59 -19.73 15.82 -2.48
C ASP A 59 -20.53 14.61 -2.96
N GLN A 60 -21.15 14.70 -4.14
CA GLN A 60 -21.91 13.60 -4.73
C GLN A 60 -21.00 12.42 -5.09
N VAL A 61 -19.84 12.69 -5.70
CA VAL A 61 -18.87 11.64 -6.06
C VAL A 61 -18.32 10.95 -4.82
N LEU A 62 -17.99 11.72 -3.77
CA LEU A 62 -17.48 11.17 -2.50
C LEU A 62 -18.54 10.30 -1.81
N SER A 63 -19.78 10.78 -1.69
CA SER A 63 -20.87 9.99 -1.09
C SER A 63 -21.07 8.66 -1.83
N LYS A 64 -20.99 8.66 -3.16
CA LYS A 64 -21.11 7.43 -3.94
C LYS A 64 -19.89 6.51 -3.76
N ALA A 65 -18.70 7.08 -3.67
CA ALA A 65 -17.47 6.32 -3.42
C ALA A 65 -17.49 5.66 -2.03
N ASP A 66 -18.00 6.34 -1.00
CA ASP A 66 -18.15 5.80 0.35
C ASP A 66 -19.12 4.61 0.39
N GLU A 67 -20.27 4.73 -0.29
CA GLU A 67 -21.21 3.60 -0.46
C GLU A 67 -20.56 2.42 -1.18
N MET A 68 -19.80 2.68 -2.25
CA MET A 68 -19.11 1.63 -3.00
C MET A 68 -18.03 0.95 -2.14
N ASN A 69 -17.30 1.72 -1.34
CA ASN A 69 -16.28 1.19 -0.44
C ASN A 69 -16.90 0.30 0.64
N GLU A 70 -18.04 0.70 1.22
CA GLU A 70 -18.75 -0.12 2.22
C GLU A 70 -19.32 -1.40 1.61
N ASP A 71 -19.93 -1.31 0.41
CA ASP A 71 -20.41 -2.50 -0.30
C ASP A 71 -19.28 -3.53 -0.50
N VAL A 72 -18.10 -3.09 -0.95
CA VAL A 72 -16.95 -3.97 -1.22
C VAL A 72 -16.29 -4.49 0.06
N SER A 73 -16.25 -3.68 1.13
CA SER A 73 -15.57 -4.06 2.38
C SER A 73 -16.26 -5.22 3.11
N VAL A 74 -17.57 -5.39 2.92
CA VAL A 74 -18.38 -6.44 3.55
C VAL A 74 -18.67 -7.64 2.64
N GLU A 75 -18.24 -7.60 1.38
CA GLU A 75 -18.35 -8.73 0.45
C GLU A 75 -17.59 -9.95 0.98
N LEU A 76 -18.08 -11.16 0.67
CA LEU A 76 -17.33 -12.37 0.94
C LEU A 76 -16.07 -12.37 0.04
N PRO A 77 -14.86 -12.62 0.58
CA PRO A 77 -13.62 -12.49 -0.20
C PRO A 77 -13.56 -13.37 -1.46
N THR A 78 -14.34 -14.45 -1.52
CA THR A 78 -14.38 -15.38 -2.66
C THR A 78 -15.41 -15.03 -3.72
N ASP A 79 -16.31 -14.10 -3.42
CA ASP A 79 -17.38 -13.72 -4.33
C ASP A 79 -16.88 -12.71 -5.36
N GLN A 80 -17.56 -12.65 -6.51
CA GLN A 80 -17.24 -11.65 -7.51
C GLN A 80 -17.67 -10.27 -7.04
N CYS A 81 -16.78 -9.28 -7.18
CA CYS A 81 -17.03 -7.90 -6.78
C CYS A 81 -18.26 -7.33 -7.50
N LYS A 82 -19.17 -6.70 -6.75
CA LYS A 82 -20.35 -6.00 -7.31
C LYS A 82 -19.99 -4.98 -8.38
N TYR A 83 -18.79 -4.40 -8.29
CA TYR A 83 -18.27 -3.37 -9.17
C TYR A 83 -17.20 -3.86 -10.15
N GLN A 84 -17.06 -5.17 -10.36
CA GLN A 84 -16.04 -5.78 -11.24
C GLN A 84 -15.88 -5.09 -12.60
N ASN A 85 -16.99 -4.74 -13.27
CA ASN A 85 -16.94 -4.05 -14.57
C ASN A 85 -16.30 -2.66 -14.49
N LYS A 86 -16.50 -1.93 -13.38
CA LYS A 86 -15.84 -0.64 -13.12
C LYS A 86 -14.35 -0.85 -12.86
N ASP A 87 -13.99 -1.85 -12.08
CA ASP A 87 -12.59 -2.18 -11.78
C ASP A 87 -11.83 -2.54 -13.05
N ARG A 88 -12.40 -3.41 -13.90
CA ARG A 88 -11.86 -3.77 -15.21
C ARG A 88 -11.64 -2.54 -16.10
N ALA A 89 -12.62 -1.65 -16.16
CA ALA A 89 -12.51 -0.42 -16.96
C ALA A 89 -11.43 0.53 -16.40
N PHE A 90 -11.28 0.57 -15.08
CA PHE A 90 -10.27 1.39 -14.42
C PHE A 90 -8.86 0.84 -14.63
N ILE A 91 -8.64 -0.48 -14.49
CA ILE A 91 -7.35 -1.13 -14.77
C ILE A 91 -6.91 -0.85 -16.21
N LYS A 92 -7.80 -1.00 -17.20
CA LYS A 92 -7.51 -0.64 -18.59
C LYS A 92 -7.13 0.83 -18.77
N SER A 93 -7.67 1.72 -17.93
CA SER A 93 -7.33 3.13 -17.97
C SER A 93 -5.94 3.39 -17.38
N LEU A 94 -5.57 2.68 -16.31
CA LEU A 94 -4.22 2.70 -15.76
C LEU A 94 -3.19 2.11 -16.72
N GLU A 95 -3.52 1.05 -17.43
CA GLU A 95 -2.65 0.44 -18.45
C GLU A 95 -2.37 1.40 -19.61
N ARG A 96 -3.42 2.03 -20.16
CA ARG A 96 -3.27 3.08 -21.18
C ARG A 96 -2.40 4.23 -20.68
N PHE A 97 -2.62 4.68 -19.44
CA PHE A 97 -1.82 5.73 -18.85
C PHE A 97 -0.34 5.30 -18.68
N ALA A 98 -0.08 4.12 -18.12
CA ALA A 98 1.26 3.59 -17.94
C ALA A 98 2.02 3.50 -19.27
N ASN A 99 1.34 3.09 -20.34
CA ASN A 99 1.90 3.05 -21.69
C ASN A 99 2.20 4.45 -22.25
N GLN A 100 1.31 5.42 -22.02
CA GLN A 100 1.51 6.81 -22.47
C GLN A 100 2.75 7.47 -21.86
N ILE A 101 3.00 7.21 -20.58
CA ILE A 101 4.17 7.75 -19.87
C ILE A 101 5.37 6.77 -19.85
N GLN A 102 5.30 5.67 -20.61
CA GLN A 102 6.36 4.67 -20.79
C GLN A 102 6.93 4.15 -19.46
N LEU A 103 6.05 3.79 -18.52
CA LEU A 103 6.49 3.16 -17.29
C LEU A 103 7.15 1.81 -17.56
N GLY A 104 8.10 1.45 -16.69
CA GLY A 104 8.86 0.21 -16.80
C GLY A 104 8.00 -1.05 -16.73
N PRO A 105 8.54 -2.20 -17.17
CA PRO A 105 7.82 -3.48 -17.21
C PRO A 105 7.26 -3.91 -15.85
N GLU A 106 7.88 -3.47 -14.75
CA GLU A 106 7.41 -3.77 -13.40
C GLU A 106 6.02 -3.21 -13.08
N TYR A 107 5.53 -2.22 -13.82
CA TYR A 107 4.16 -1.70 -13.68
C TYR A 107 3.15 -2.50 -14.50
N GLN A 108 3.59 -3.11 -15.61
CA GLN A 108 2.76 -4.02 -16.39
C GLN A 108 2.48 -5.29 -15.59
N GLU A 109 3.51 -5.88 -14.98
CA GLU A 109 3.36 -7.03 -14.08
C GLU A 109 2.35 -6.75 -12.95
N ILE A 110 2.36 -5.53 -12.39
CA ILE A 110 1.41 -5.13 -11.35
C ILE A 110 -0.01 -5.02 -11.89
N LEU A 111 -0.19 -4.49 -13.11
CA LEU A 111 -1.50 -4.34 -13.71
C LEU A 111 -2.09 -5.70 -14.10
N GLU A 112 -1.28 -6.62 -14.62
CA GLU A 112 -1.65 -8.02 -14.86
C GLU A 112 -2.07 -8.70 -13.55
N ASP A 113 -1.27 -8.57 -12.48
CA ASP A 113 -1.59 -9.07 -11.14
C ASP A 113 -2.92 -8.54 -10.59
N LEU A 114 -3.28 -7.28 -10.92
CA LEU A 114 -4.53 -6.65 -10.50
C LEU A 114 -5.70 -7.10 -11.37
N GLU A 115 -5.49 -7.25 -12.68
CA GLU A 115 -6.50 -7.79 -13.61
C GLU A 115 -6.88 -9.21 -13.20
N ASP A 116 -5.90 -10.06 -12.88
CA ASP A 116 -6.13 -11.41 -12.37
C ASP A 116 -6.96 -11.44 -11.08
N ARG A 117 -6.82 -10.42 -10.22
CA ARG A 117 -7.62 -10.29 -8.98
C ARG A 117 -9.06 -9.87 -9.26
N VAL A 118 -9.25 -8.99 -10.24
CA VAL A 118 -10.59 -8.55 -10.67
C VAL A 118 -11.33 -9.70 -11.33
N GLU A 119 -10.67 -10.51 -12.16
CA GLU A 119 -11.30 -11.63 -12.85
C GLU A 119 -11.49 -12.86 -11.94
N ASN A 120 -10.54 -13.11 -11.04
CA ASN A 120 -10.56 -14.25 -10.14
C ASN A 120 -10.39 -13.80 -8.67
N PRO A 121 -11.51 -13.60 -7.93
CA PRO A 121 -11.50 -13.13 -6.54
C PRO A 121 -10.64 -13.98 -5.60
N LYS A 122 -10.43 -15.27 -5.91
CA LYS A 122 -9.60 -16.19 -5.11
C LYS A 122 -8.13 -15.80 -5.07
N THR A 123 -7.66 -14.95 -5.99
CA THR A 123 -6.28 -14.47 -6.02
C THR A 123 -6.07 -13.20 -5.18
N THR A 124 -7.15 -12.58 -4.70
CA THR A 124 -7.08 -11.41 -3.82
C THR A 124 -6.41 -11.75 -2.48
N PRO A 125 -5.77 -10.77 -1.81
CA PRO A 125 -5.18 -10.98 -0.49
C PRO A 125 -6.20 -11.49 0.54
N SER A 126 -7.41 -10.94 0.57
CA SER A 126 -8.47 -11.34 1.50
C SER A 126 -8.91 -12.79 1.27
N ALA A 127 -9.11 -13.23 0.02
CA ALA A 127 -9.44 -14.62 -0.27
C ALA A 127 -8.30 -15.58 0.05
N LYS A 128 -7.05 -15.17 -0.22
CA LYS A 128 -5.86 -15.96 0.12
C LYS A 128 -5.77 -16.21 1.62
N LEU A 129 -6.19 -15.25 2.46
CA LEU A 129 -6.19 -15.40 3.91
C LEU A 129 -7.19 -16.46 4.41
N LEU A 130 -8.30 -16.67 3.71
CA LEU A 130 -9.29 -17.69 4.10
C LEU A 130 -8.68 -19.11 4.13
N ASN A 131 -7.65 -19.38 3.32
CA ASN A 131 -6.93 -20.65 3.33
C ASN A 131 -6.20 -20.94 4.66
N TYR A 132 -6.05 -19.93 5.52
CA TYR A 132 -5.35 -20.05 6.80
C TYR A 132 -6.27 -19.91 8.01
N VAL A 133 -7.58 -19.71 7.80
CA VAL A 133 -8.56 -19.64 8.88
C VAL A 133 -8.75 -21.03 9.48
N GLU A 134 -8.53 -21.13 10.79
CA GLU A 134 -8.80 -22.33 11.57
C GLU A 134 -9.74 -21.95 12.71
N ASN A 135 -10.88 -22.65 12.85
CA ASN A 135 -11.90 -22.36 13.89
C ASN A 135 -12.31 -20.87 13.92
N ASN A 136 -12.57 -20.27 12.75
CA ASN A 136 -12.89 -18.85 12.58
C ASN A 136 -11.81 -17.88 13.11
N SER A 137 -10.55 -18.32 13.19
CA SER A 137 -9.44 -17.50 13.66
C SER A 137 -8.23 -17.57 12.71
N LEU A 138 -7.56 -16.42 12.53
CA LEU A 138 -6.26 -16.30 11.88
C LEU A 138 -5.10 -16.32 12.88
N GLU A 139 -5.36 -16.47 14.19
CA GLU A 139 -4.35 -16.37 15.24
C GLU A 139 -3.16 -17.31 15.01
N LYS A 140 -3.42 -18.58 14.73
CA LYS A 140 -2.37 -19.57 14.49
C LYS A 140 -1.51 -19.20 13.27
N TYR A 141 -2.13 -18.67 12.22
CA TYR A 141 -1.43 -18.16 11.05
C TYR A 141 -0.56 -16.96 11.41
N ALA A 142 -1.14 -15.96 12.08
CA ALA A 142 -0.46 -14.75 12.49
C ALA A 142 0.74 -15.04 13.41
N LEU A 143 0.58 -15.88 14.43
CA LEU A 143 1.67 -16.30 15.33
C LEU A 143 2.79 -17.01 14.58
N ARG A 144 2.45 -17.88 13.62
CA ARG A 144 3.43 -18.55 12.76
C ARG A 144 4.21 -17.55 11.90
N ARG A 145 3.54 -16.55 11.31
CA ARG A 145 4.20 -15.48 10.53
C ARG A 145 5.09 -14.63 11.41
N ALA A 146 4.58 -14.16 12.55
CA ALA A 146 5.31 -13.33 13.51
C ALA A 146 6.60 -14.01 13.98
N LYS A 147 6.53 -15.28 14.41
CA LYS A 147 7.70 -16.05 14.82
C LYS A 147 8.74 -16.15 13.70
N ARG A 148 8.30 -16.51 12.49
CA ARG A 148 9.19 -16.59 11.32
C ARG A 148 9.86 -15.25 11.00
N TYR A 149 9.13 -14.14 11.09
CA TYR A 149 9.69 -12.82 10.83
C TYR A 149 10.65 -12.37 11.91
N GLN A 150 10.36 -12.68 13.18
CA GLN A 150 11.27 -12.45 14.28
C GLN A 150 12.57 -13.24 14.10
N GLU A 151 12.49 -14.53 13.80
CA GLU A 151 13.66 -15.38 13.52
C GLU A 151 14.50 -14.83 12.37
N ALA A 152 13.87 -14.49 11.24
CA ALA A 152 14.57 -13.91 10.09
C ALA A 152 15.21 -12.55 10.40
N ALA A 153 14.57 -11.71 11.22
CA ALA A 153 15.15 -10.45 11.67
C ALA A 153 16.37 -10.68 12.56
N LEU A 154 16.35 -11.70 13.42
CA LEU A 154 17.46 -12.07 14.28
C LEU A 154 18.64 -12.69 13.49
N GLU A 155 18.37 -13.35 12.38
CA GLU A 155 19.41 -13.88 11.47
C GLU A 155 20.07 -12.79 10.59
N SER A 156 19.55 -11.56 10.60
CA SER A 156 20.12 -10.48 9.80
C SER A 156 21.57 -10.16 10.21
N ILE A 157 22.45 -10.05 9.21
CA ILE A 157 23.89 -9.86 9.39
C ILE A 157 24.21 -8.58 10.17
N TYR A 158 23.34 -7.57 10.05
CA TYR A 158 23.47 -6.29 10.73
C TYR A 158 22.27 -6.04 11.63
N GLN A 159 22.40 -6.48 12.88
CA GLN A 159 21.49 -6.06 13.94
C GLN A 159 21.92 -4.67 14.42
N PHE A 160 21.08 -3.67 14.18
CA PHE A 160 21.31 -2.34 14.73
C PHE A 160 21.11 -2.36 16.25
N ARG A 161 22.18 -2.12 17.01
CA ARG A 161 22.18 -2.12 18.48
C ARG A 161 22.00 -0.75 19.13
N GLY A 162 21.81 0.31 18.33
CA GLY A 162 21.73 1.67 18.84
C GLY A 162 20.52 1.99 19.74
N PHE A 163 19.56 1.07 19.85
CA PHE A 163 18.39 1.22 20.73
C PHE A 163 18.48 0.39 22.03
N GLU A 164 19.62 -0.26 22.33
CA GLU A 164 19.76 -1.10 23.53
C GLU A 164 19.74 -0.29 24.84
N ASP A 165 20.27 0.95 24.84
CA ASP A 165 20.47 1.75 26.05
C ASP A 165 19.56 3.00 26.14
N ASP A 166 18.53 3.11 25.29
CA ASP A 166 17.64 4.31 25.16
C ASP A 166 18.40 5.65 25.00
N ALA A 167 19.69 5.60 24.68
CA ALA A 167 20.53 6.78 24.52
C ALA A 167 20.09 7.57 23.27
N PRO A 168 19.86 8.89 23.37
CA PRO A 168 19.50 9.70 22.21
C PRO A 168 20.66 9.69 21.20
N MET A 169 20.44 9.10 20.03
CA MET A 169 21.36 9.18 18.90
C MET A 169 21.06 10.40 18.03
N SER A 170 22.11 11.03 17.52
CA SER A 170 21.97 12.06 16.49
C SER A 170 21.54 11.46 15.15
N GLU A 171 21.00 12.29 14.24
CA GLU A 171 20.70 11.86 12.86
C GLU A 171 21.96 11.34 12.14
N GLU A 172 23.12 11.94 12.42
CA GLU A 172 24.41 11.57 11.83
C GLU A 172 24.89 10.20 12.33
N ASP A 173 24.80 9.96 13.65
CA ASP A 173 25.12 8.66 14.24
C ASP A 173 24.16 7.59 13.73
N LEU A 174 22.86 7.87 13.68
CA LEU A 174 21.87 6.93 13.16
C LEU A 174 22.15 6.58 11.68
N LYS A 175 22.51 7.57 10.86
CA LYS A 175 22.88 7.32 9.45
C LYS A 175 24.15 6.49 9.32
N ARG A 176 25.18 6.81 10.11
CA ARG A 176 26.44 6.06 10.12
C ARG A 176 26.16 4.61 10.49
N GLU A 177 25.52 4.38 11.63
CA GLU A 177 25.34 3.05 12.19
C GLU A 177 24.33 2.18 11.41
N LEU A 178 23.32 2.77 10.72
CA LEU A 178 22.36 2.02 9.90
C LEU A 178 22.82 1.74 8.46
N PHE A 179 23.66 2.61 7.89
CA PHE A 179 23.96 2.58 6.45
C PHE A 179 25.46 2.47 6.11
N TYR A 180 26.33 2.29 7.11
CA TYR A 180 27.76 2.06 6.87
C TYR A 180 27.98 0.91 5.88
N GLY A 181 28.70 1.17 4.78
CA GLY A 181 29.12 0.16 3.81
C GLY A 181 28.21 -0.09 2.60
N ASN A 182 27.00 0.48 2.52
CA ASN A 182 26.10 0.26 1.37
C ASN A 182 25.97 1.45 0.40
N TRP A 183 26.43 2.66 0.76
CA TRP A 183 26.26 3.88 -0.06
C TRP A 183 27.52 4.72 -0.25
N GLU A 184 28.67 4.31 0.31
CA GLU A 184 29.94 4.95 -0.04
C GLU A 184 30.36 4.45 -1.42
N VAL A 185 30.15 5.30 -2.43
CA VAL A 185 30.77 5.15 -3.74
C VAL A 185 32.28 5.15 -3.49
N GLN A 186 32.96 4.07 -3.88
CA GLN A 186 34.43 4.01 -3.92
C GLN A 186 35.01 5.09 -4.82
#